data_AF-A0A7Y4TJE6-F1
#
_entry.id   AF-A0A7Y4TJE6-F1
#
_cell.length_a   1.000
_cell.length_b   1.000
_cell.length_c   1.000
_cell.angle_alpha   90.00
_cell.angle_beta   90.00
_cell.angle_gamma   90.00
#
_symmetry.space_group_name_H-M   'P 1'
#
loop_
_entity.id
_entity.type
_entity.pdbx_description
1 polymer ?
#
loop_
_entity_poly.entity_id
_entity_poly.type
_entity_poly.pdbx_seq_one_letter_code
_entity_poly.pdbx_strand_id
1 'polypeptide(L)'
;MANIPDSIISVLVVSFFIVPVNYGQVTPTASKDMLTPAIIQVREAIRKVLDDSGKSFKEGMVALKANRRAEAGSAFDKSVETFLFSTLDIQRDPSLQGCYGQLIETIYRIEHPSSNQPQIRSLSATCGWRWATADMQLADEIVAIARPSGVSSLADVPQAVSVIALPNPNTGFNEQGFEPSPLDELGKLELTDEELTVESYRLSSSSRIVRAQAGDTVAKVATRNGADPNEVAKYNGLLPNSSLGAGREIKLPRYGEKPTARVNTITYARPFVCSGNPTVQKLRLGMSVNETAIALRAKVVAQRKRYAFFEGTSEAIVRSISGTKAIFLSFYEGRLYRIAVYYDNSIKWNGIAEFEAAVSKSLNLPQTWRTDALTSQRELLCKDFELQVSEYTRGHFSLRIDDMDVYNQMFKARALRQEKLMREQEKRKQAFKP
;
A
#
# COMPACT_ATOMS: atom_id res chain seq x y z
N MET A 1 -4.72 -71.44 -29.11
CA MET A 1 -3.51 -70.87 -29.77
C MET A 1 -3.95 -70.53 -31.19
N ALA A 2 -4.34 -69.27 -31.44
CA ALA A 2 -3.60 -68.31 -32.30
C ALA A 2 -3.65 -68.76 -33.79
N ASN A 3 -4.24 -68.06 -34.77
CA ASN A 3 -4.37 -66.63 -35.05
C ASN A 3 -5.67 -66.37 -35.85
N ILE A 4 -6.34 -65.24 -35.60
CA ILE A 4 -7.48 -64.75 -36.40
C ILE A 4 -6.99 -63.51 -37.18
N PRO A 5 -7.30 -63.38 -38.49
CA PRO A 5 -6.80 -62.30 -39.34
C PRO A 5 -7.70 -61.05 -39.32
N ASP A 6 -7.13 -59.98 -39.86
CA ASP A 6 -7.62 -58.61 -39.99
C ASP A 6 -9.12 -58.46 -40.30
N SER A 7 -9.79 -57.59 -39.57
CA SER A 7 -11.13 -57.09 -39.89
C SER A 7 -11.24 -55.60 -39.57
N ILE A 8 -11.02 -54.82 -40.62
CA ILE A 8 -11.70 -53.58 -41.01
C ILE A 8 -12.44 -52.85 -39.87
N ILE A 9 -11.82 -51.79 -39.36
CA ILE A 9 -12.45 -50.80 -38.48
C ILE A 9 -13.43 -49.98 -39.32
N SER A 10 -14.72 -50.27 -39.17
CA SER A 10 -15.82 -49.40 -39.60
C SER A 10 -15.78 -48.09 -38.80
N VAL A 11 -15.35 -47.02 -39.46
CA VAL A 11 -15.47 -45.64 -38.95
C VAL A 11 -16.95 -45.26 -39.00
N LEU A 12 -17.58 -45.24 -37.83
CA LEU A 12 -18.94 -44.76 -37.65
C LEU A 12 -18.89 -43.22 -37.63
N VAL A 13 -19.11 -42.61 -38.81
CA VAL A 13 -19.31 -41.16 -38.95
C VAL A 13 -20.68 -40.82 -38.35
N VAL A 14 -20.69 -40.40 -37.09
CA VAL A 14 -21.85 -39.77 -36.48
C VAL A 14 -21.89 -38.32 -36.96
N SER A 15 -22.65 -38.10 -38.03
CA SER A 15 -23.00 -36.78 -38.53
C SER A 15 -23.85 -36.03 -37.48
N PHE A 16 -23.22 -35.11 -36.75
CA PHE A 16 -23.94 -34.12 -35.95
C PHE A 16 -24.71 -33.18 -36.89
N PHE A 17 -26.03 -33.32 -36.94
CA PHE A 17 -26.92 -32.29 -37.45
C PHE A 17 -26.85 -31.10 -36.50
N ILE A 18 -26.00 -30.12 -36.82
CA ILE A 18 -26.03 -28.79 -36.18
C ILE A 18 -27.27 -28.09 -36.72
N VAL A 19 -28.31 -27.99 -35.90
CA VAL A 19 -29.43 -27.08 -36.13
C VAL A 19 -28.86 -25.66 -36.03
N PRO A 20 -28.93 -24.82 -37.08
CA PRO A 20 -28.54 -23.43 -36.95
C PRO A 20 -29.58 -22.74 -36.06
N VAL A 21 -29.22 -22.52 -34.79
CA VAL A 21 -29.90 -21.52 -33.96
C VAL A 21 -29.58 -20.18 -34.60
N ASN A 22 -30.55 -19.62 -35.32
CA ASN A 22 -30.54 -18.23 -35.76
C ASN A 22 -30.55 -17.36 -34.50
N TYR A 23 -29.36 -17.02 -34.00
CA TYR A 23 -29.20 -15.82 -33.21
C TYR A 23 -29.55 -14.66 -34.15
N GLY A 24 -30.71 -14.03 -33.91
CA GLY A 24 -31.03 -12.77 -34.56
C GLY A 24 -29.82 -11.85 -34.40
N GLN A 25 -29.22 -11.48 -35.52
CA GLN A 25 -28.19 -10.45 -35.52
C GLN A 25 -28.88 -9.16 -35.08
N VAL A 26 -28.70 -8.83 -33.80
CA VAL A 26 -28.87 -7.45 -33.36
C VAL A 26 -27.67 -6.73 -33.97
N THR A 27 -27.89 -6.16 -35.16
CA THR A 27 -26.99 -5.16 -35.71
C THR A 27 -26.83 -4.08 -34.64
N PRO A 28 -25.62 -3.82 -34.11
CA PRO A 28 -25.40 -2.59 -33.40
C PRO A 28 -25.43 -1.53 -34.49
N THR A 29 -26.59 -0.89 -34.67
CA THR A 29 -26.65 0.43 -35.28
C THR A 29 -25.66 1.26 -34.50
N ALA A 30 -24.55 1.58 -35.14
CA ALA A 30 -23.54 2.47 -34.62
C ALA A 30 -24.21 3.83 -34.38
N SER A 31 -24.76 4.02 -33.19
CA SER A 31 -24.88 5.33 -32.61
C SER A 31 -23.46 5.84 -32.51
N LYS A 32 -23.16 6.94 -33.20
CA LYS A 32 -21.99 7.77 -32.89
C LYS A 32 -22.11 8.12 -31.42
N ASP A 33 -21.46 7.33 -30.57
CA ASP A 33 -21.56 7.42 -29.14
C ASP A 33 -21.11 8.80 -28.69
N MET A 34 -22.05 9.53 -28.12
CA MET A 34 -21.80 10.72 -27.36
C MET A 34 -21.06 10.28 -26.09
N LEU A 35 -19.73 10.15 -26.16
CA LEU A 35 -18.89 9.92 -24.99
C LEU A 35 -19.25 10.99 -23.96
N THR A 36 -19.83 10.58 -22.84
CA THR A 36 -20.10 11.52 -21.76
C THR A 36 -18.77 12.07 -21.22
N PRO A 37 -18.72 13.34 -20.78
CA PRO A 37 -17.49 13.93 -20.24
C PRO A 37 -16.86 13.11 -19.11
N ALA A 38 -17.66 12.39 -18.33
CA ALA A 38 -17.20 11.50 -17.27
C ALA A 38 -16.41 10.28 -17.80
N ILE A 39 -16.84 9.67 -18.91
CA ILE A 39 -16.13 8.53 -19.53
C ILE A 39 -14.80 8.99 -20.14
N ILE A 40 -14.78 10.20 -20.72
CA ILE A 40 -13.55 10.79 -21.25
C ILE A 40 -12.52 11.00 -20.14
N GLN A 41 -12.93 11.59 -19.01
CA GLN A 41 -12.05 11.83 -17.87
C GLN A 41 -11.46 10.54 -17.27
N VAL A 42 -12.28 9.50 -17.14
CA VAL A 42 -11.79 8.19 -16.64
C VAL A 42 -10.78 7.58 -17.61
N ARG A 43 -11.06 7.62 -18.92
CA ARG A 43 -10.13 7.12 -19.95
C ARG A 43 -8.82 7.91 -19.98
N GLU A 44 -8.88 9.23 -19.79
CA GLU A 44 -7.69 10.09 -19.71
C GLU A 44 -6.87 9.80 -18.45
N ALA A 45 -7.52 9.57 -17.30
CA ALA A 45 -6.85 9.19 -16.07
C ALA A 45 -6.12 7.83 -16.22
N ILE A 46 -6.77 6.83 -16.83
CA ILE A 46 -6.17 5.53 -17.13
C ILE A 46 -4.94 5.70 -18.03
N ARG A 47 -5.08 6.43 -19.14
CA ARG A 47 -3.97 6.68 -20.06
C ARG A 47 -2.81 7.38 -19.35
N LYS A 48 -3.10 8.37 -18.51
CA LYS A 48 -2.09 9.11 -17.77
C LYS A 48 -1.27 8.20 -16.84
N VAL A 49 -1.93 7.29 -16.10
CA VAL A 49 -1.25 6.34 -15.21
C VAL A 49 -0.35 5.39 -16.00
N LEU A 50 -0.83 4.88 -17.13
CA LEU A 50 -0.04 4.02 -18.03
C LEU A 50 1.19 4.77 -18.56
N ASP A 51 1.04 5.99 -19.05
CA ASP A 51 2.12 6.81 -19.62
C ASP A 51 3.16 7.21 -18.55
N ASP A 52 2.70 7.67 -17.37
CA ASP A 52 3.58 8.08 -16.26
C ASP A 52 4.40 6.90 -15.71
N SER A 53 3.78 5.72 -15.64
CA SER A 53 4.50 4.48 -15.32
C SER A 53 5.57 4.20 -16.36
N GLY A 54 5.23 4.26 -17.65
CA GLY A 54 6.20 3.98 -18.74
C GLY A 54 7.38 4.94 -18.74
N LYS A 55 7.15 6.20 -18.36
CA LYS A 55 8.22 7.19 -18.18
C LYS A 55 9.18 6.79 -17.05
N SER A 56 8.65 6.43 -15.89
CA SER A 56 9.46 6.05 -14.73
C SER A 56 10.22 4.73 -14.97
N PHE A 57 9.59 3.77 -15.66
CA PHE A 57 10.24 2.53 -16.06
C PHE A 57 11.42 2.79 -17.01
N LYS A 58 11.24 3.68 -18.00
CA LYS A 58 12.31 4.12 -18.90
C LYS A 58 13.44 4.82 -18.15
N GLU A 59 13.14 5.68 -17.18
CA GLU A 59 14.15 6.30 -16.30
C GLU A 59 14.98 5.21 -15.58
N GLY A 60 14.33 4.15 -15.10
CA GLY A 60 14.99 2.99 -14.50
C GLY A 60 15.93 2.25 -15.45
N MET A 61 15.48 2.00 -16.69
CA MET A 61 16.33 1.39 -17.72
C MET A 61 17.56 2.25 -18.05
N VAL A 62 17.39 3.57 -18.18
CA VAL A 62 18.50 4.49 -18.45
C VAL A 62 19.53 4.47 -17.32
N ALA A 63 19.07 4.51 -16.06
CA ALA A 63 19.95 4.41 -14.90
C ALA A 63 20.67 3.06 -14.83
N LEU A 64 19.97 1.97 -15.14
CA LEU A 64 20.54 0.62 -15.14
C LEU A 64 21.62 0.45 -16.22
N LYS A 65 21.39 0.94 -17.44
CA LYS A 65 22.40 0.94 -18.51
C LYS A 65 23.66 1.72 -18.10
N ALA A 66 23.49 2.79 -17.33
CA ALA A 66 24.60 3.56 -16.77
C ALA A 66 25.25 2.90 -15.53
N ASN A 67 24.88 1.67 -15.19
CA ASN A 67 25.31 0.95 -13.98
C ASN A 67 24.94 1.67 -12.65
N ARG A 68 23.98 2.61 -12.69
CA ARG A 68 23.49 3.34 -11.51
C ARG A 68 22.33 2.58 -10.87
N ARG A 69 22.67 1.47 -10.21
CA ARG A 69 21.68 0.48 -9.71
C ARG A 69 20.68 1.07 -8.72
N ALA A 70 21.11 1.85 -7.74
CA ALA A 70 20.20 2.43 -6.73
C ALA A 70 19.18 3.40 -7.35
N GLU A 71 19.63 4.22 -8.31
CA GLU A 71 18.75 5.09 -9.08
C GLU A 71 17.78 4.30 -9.97
N ALA A 72 18.26 3.20 -10.57
CA ALA A 72 17.42 2.31 -11.35
C ALA A 72 16.29 1.70 -10.49
N GLY A 73 16.63 1.17 -9.30
CA GLY A 73 15.65 0.64 -8.36
C GLY A 73 14.60 1.68 -7.96
N SER A 74 15.02 2.88 -7.58
CA SER A 74 14.08 3.95 -7.21
C SER A 74 13.15 4.35 -8.36
N ALA A 75 13.61 4.33 -9.61
CA ALA A 75 12.79 4.66 -10.77
C ALA A 75 11.82 3.52 -11.15
N PHE A 76 12.24 2.26 -11.00
CA PHE A 76 11.35 1.12 -11.14
C PHE A 76 10.26 1.09 -10.05
N ASP A 77 10.61 1.36 -8.79
CA ASP A 77 9.64 1.51 -7.70
C ASP A 77 8.60 2.58 -8.02
N LYS A 78 9.06 3.76 -8.49
CA LYS A 78 8.17 4.86 -8.90
C LYS A 78 7.22 4.47 -10.04
N SER A 79 7.67 3.62 -10.97
CA SER A 79 6.81 3.07 -12.03
C SER A 79 5.65 2.27 -11.45
N VAL A 80 5.91 1.44 -10.43
CA VAL A 80 4.90 0.64 -9.73
C VAL A 80 3.97 1.52 -8.90
N GLU A 81 4.55 2.45 -8.13
CA GLU A 81 3.83 3.38 -7.27
C GLU A 81 2.82 4.24 -8.03
N THR A 82 3.08 4.55 -9.30
CA THR A 82 2.16 5.30 -10.16
C THR A 82 0.77 4.65 -10.26
N PHE A 83 0.70 3.31 -10.25
CA PHE A 83 -0.57 2.59 -10.18
C PHE A 83 -1.17 2.62 -8.78
N LEU A 84 -0.34 2.33 -7.77
CA LEU A 84 -0.78 2.19 -6.38
C LEU A 84 -1.30 3.50 -5.77
N PHE A 85 -0.78 4.64 -6.22
CA PHE A 85 -1.24 5.97 -5.81
C PHE A 85 -2.32 6.56 -6.70
N SER A 86 -2.70 5.88 -7.79
CA SER A 86 -3.84 6.31 -8.59
C SER A 86 -5.14 6.07 -7.83
N THR A 87 -6.16 6.89 -8.09
CA THR A 87 -7.52 6.67 -7.56
C THR A 87 -8.30 5.64 -8.38
N LEU A 88 -7.64 4.92 -9.30
CA LEU A 88 -8.25 3.98 -10.23
C LEU A 88 -8.27 2.58 -9.63
N ASP A 89 -9.34 1.83 -9.88
CA ASP A 89 -9.42 0.42 -9.48
C ASP A 89 -8.68 -0.46 -10.50
N ILE A 90 -7.44 -0.81 -10.18
CA ILE A 90 -6.56 -1.64 -11.02
C ILE A 90 -7.20 -3.01 -11.30
N GLN A 91 -8.02 -3.54 -10.40
CA GLN A 91 -8.62 -4.88 -10.55
C GLN A 91 -9.81 -4.89 -11.50
N ARG A 92 -10.45 -3.75 -11.72
CA ARG A 92 -11.64 -3.65 -12.59
C ARG A 92 -11.31 -3.31 -14.04
N ASP A 93 -10.17 -2.68 -14.29
CA ASP A 93 -9.75 -2.32 -15.65
C ASP A 93 -8.74 -3.34 -16.21
N PRO A 94 -9.08 -4.09 -17.27
CA PRO A 94 -8.19 -5.11 -17.84
C PRO A 94 -6.84 -4.58 -18.32
N SER A 95 -6.79 -3.31 -18.78
CA SER A 95 -5.56 -2.69 -19.29
C SER A 95 -4.62 -2.38 -18.14
N LEU A 96 -5.14 -1.84 -17.04
CA LEU A 96 -4.37 -1.59 -15.81
C LEU A 96 -3.90 -2.89 -15.19
N GLN A 97 -4.77 -3.91 -15.09
CA GLN A 97 -4.42 -5.21 -14.52
C GLN A 97 -3.30 -5.89 -15.30
N GLY A 98 -3.43 -5.95 -16.64
CA GLY A 98 -2.45 -6.59 -17.52
C GLY A 98 -1.09 -5.88 -17.48
N CYS A 99 -1.08 -4.56 -17.56
CA CYS A 99 0.14 -3.77 -17.50
C CYS A 99 0.83 -3.89 -16.12
N TYR A 100 0.09 -3.71 -15.03
CA TYR A 100 0.63 -3.78 -13.67
C TYR A 100 1.24 -5.16 -13.36
N GLY A 101 0.55 -6.25 -13.74
CA GLY A 101 1.06 -7.60 -13.54
C GLY A 101 2.37 -7.87 -14.27
N GLN A 102 2.42 -7.57 -15.57
CA GLN A 102 3.64 -7.75 -16.37
C GLN A 102 4.77 -6.83 -15.90
N LEU A 103 4.45 -5.63 -15.39
CA LEU A 103 5.42 -4.67 -14.90
C LEU A 103 6.19 -5.21 -13.69
N ILE A 104 5.48 -5.67 -12.67
CA ILE A 104 6.08 -6.26 -11.45
C ILE A 104 6.97 -7.45 -11.82
N GLU A 105 6.46 -8.35 -12.67
CA GLU A 105 7.20 -9.53 -13.09
C GLU A 105 8.48 -9.14 -13.85
N THR A 106 8.38 -8.17 -14.75
CA THR A 106 9.53 -7.68 -15.53
C THR A 106 10.59 -7.05 -14.64
N ILE A 107 10.20 -6.20 -13.69
CA ILE A 107 11.13 -5.60 -12.71
C ILE A 107 11.81 -6.68 -11.88
N TYR A 108 11.04 -7.64 -11.37
CA TYR A 108 11.59 -8.75 -10.59
C TYR A 108 12.63 -9.55 -11.38
N ARG A 109 12.39 -9.82 -12.66
CA ARG A 109 13.33 -10.53 -13.55
C ARG A 109 14.59 -9.73 -13.87
N ILE A 110 14.50 -8.40 -13.87
CA ILE A 110 15.66 -7.52 -14.00
C ILE A 110 16.49 -7.53 -12.71
N GLU A 111 15.82 -7.51 -11.55
CA GLU A 111 16.48 -7.57 -10.23
C GLU A 111 17.13 -8.92 -9.93
N HIS A 112 16.50 -9.99 -10.39
CA HIS A 112 16.91 -11.37 -10.17
C HIS A 112 17.12 -12.09 -11.51
N PRO A 113 18.23 -11.79 -12.23
CA PRO A 113 18.59 -12.46 -13.47
C PRO A 113 18.50 -13.99 -13.37
N SER A 114 17.78 -14.60 -14.30
CA SER A 114 17.60 -16.05 -14.37
C SER A 114 17.59 -16.50 -15.84
N SER A 115 17.44 -17.81 -16.10
CA SER A 115 17.27 -18.32 -17.46
C SER A 115 16.09 -17.70 -18.21
N ASN A 116 15.06 -17.27 -17.46
CA ASN A 116 13.88 -16.61 -17.99
C ASN A 116 14.11 -15.09 -18.06
N GLN A 117 14.23 -14.58 -19.28
CA GLN A 117 14.53 -13.17 -19.56
C GLN A 117 13.33 -12.24 -19.31
N PRO A 118 13.57 -10.98 -18.92
CA PRO A 118 12.52 -9.97 -18.77
C PRO A 118 11.86 -9.66 -20.12
N GLN A 119 10.53 -9.57 -20.15
CA GLN A 119 9.72 -9.42 -21.38
C GLN A 119 9.37 -7.96 -21.66
N ILE A 120 10.39 -7.09 -21.77
CA ILE A 120 10.19 -5.63 -21.80
C ILE A 120 9.36 -5.15 -23.02
N ARG A 121 9.53 -5.80 -24.19
CA ARG A 121 8.73 -5.47 -25.40
C ARG A 121 7.27 -5.85 -25.26
N SER A 122 6.99 -7.03 -24.69
CA SER A 122 5.62 -7.47 -24.40
C SER A 122 4.94 -6.54 -23.40
N LEU A 123 5.70 -6.15 -22.36
CA LEU A 123 5.25 -5.18 -21.37
C LEU A 123 4.87 -3.85 -22.03
N SER A 124 5.74 -3.28 -22.86
CA SER A 124 5.45 -2.00 -23.52
C SER A 124 4.21 -2.07 -24.40
N ALA A 125 4.00 -3.19 -25.10
CA ALA A 125 2.82 -3.41 -25.92
C ALA A 125 1.54 -3.53 -25.08
N THR A 126 1.61 -4.29 -23.98
CA THR A 126 0.47 -4.49 -23.05
C THR A 126 0.08 -3.19 -22.34
N CYS A 127 1.07 -2.38 -21.97
CA CYS A 127 0.86 -1.08 -21.34
C CYS A 127 0.50 0.04 -22.33
N GLY A 128 0.61 -0.21 -23.65
CA GLY A 128 0.35 0.80 -24.67
C GLY A 128 1.39 1.92 -24.74
N TRP A 129 2.62 1.67 -24.27
CA TRP A 129 3.68 2.67 -24.25
C TRP A 129 4.17 3.01 -25.66
N ARG A 130 4.06 4.28 -26.03
CA ARG A 130 4.46 4.80 -27.35
C ARG A 130 5.94 5.19 -27.36
N TRP A 131 6.79 4.18 -27.20
CA TRP A 131 8.23 4.35 -27.15
C TRP A 131 8.85 4.57 -28.52
N ALA A 132 9.91 5.39 -28.58
CA ALA A 132 10.67 5.60 -29.80
C ALA A 132 11.58 4.39 -30.07
N THR A 133 12.11 4.27 -31.29
CA THR A 133 13.03 3.17 -31.65
C THR A 133 14.23 3.09 -30.71
N ALA A 134 14.77 4.23 -30.26
CA ALA A 134 15.88 4.28 -29.30
C ALA A 134 15.51 3.67 -27.93
N ASP A 135 14.27 3.83 -27.48
CA ASP A 135 13.78 3.27 -26.23
C ASP A 135 13.60 1.74 -26.35
N MET A 136 13.20 1.26 -27.53
CA MET A 136 13.11 -0.18 -27.81
C MET A 136 14.50 -0.84 -27.91
N GLN A 137 15.50 -0.12 -28.42
CA GLN A 137 16.90 -0.57 -28.40
C GLN A 137 17.44 -0.64 -26.97
N LEU A 138 17.17 0.39 -26.15
CA LEU A 138 17.52 0.38 -24.73
C LEU A 138 16.90 -0.84 -24.01
N ALA A 139 15.66 -1.18 -24.31
CA ALA A 139 15.01 -2.37 -23.75
C ALA A 139 15.78 -3.66 -24.07
N ASP A 140 16.21 -3.86 -25.32
CA ASP A 140 16.99 -5.05 -25.70
C ASP A 140 18.35 -5.12 -24.98
N GLU A 141 19.00 -3.98 -24.79
CA GLU A 141 20.25 -3.89 -24.03
C GLU A 141 20.04 -4.24 -22.56
N ILE A 142 18.94 -3.79 -21.93
CA ILE A 142 18.61 -4.18 -20.55
C ILE A 142 18.33 -5.68 -20.45
N VAL A 143 17.65 -6.27 -21.43
CA VAL A 143 17.45 -7.73 -21.49
C VAL A 143 18.80 -8.45 -21.55
N ALA A 144 19.77 -7.94 -22.33
CA ALA A 144 21.12 -8.49 -22.40
C ALA A 144 21.89 -8.35 -21.08
N ILE A 145 21.76 -7.21 -20.39
CA ILE A 145 22.37 -6.97 -19.07
C ILE A 145 21.76 -7.90 -18.00
N ALA A 146 20.47 -8.22 -18.10
CA ALA A 146 19.77 -9.11 -17.18
C ALA A 146 19.95 -10.61 -17.50
N ARG A 147 20.88 -10.98 -18.40
CA ARG A 147 21.24 -12.38 -18.63
C ARG A 147 22.29 -12.84 -17.61
N PRO A 148 22.15 -14.04 -17.03
CA PRO A 148 23.18 -14.59 -16.16
C PRO A 148 24.49 -14.75 -16.94
N SER A 149 25.59 -14.25 -16.36
CA SER A 149 26.94 -14.44 -16.91
C SER A 149 27.28 -15.93 -16.91
N GLY A 150 27.12 -16.60 -18.06
CA GLY A 150 27.36 -18.04 -18.16
C GLY A 150 26.67 -18.76 -19.31
N VAL A 151 25.79 -18.11 -20.08
CA VAL A 151 25.21 -18.73 -21.29
C VAL A 151 25.56 -17.90 -22.52
N SER A 152 26.84 -17.93 -22.88
CA SER A 152 27.24 -17.69 -24.27
C SER A 152 26.82 -18.92 -25.08
N SER A 153 26.12 -18.71 -26.19
CA SER A 153 25.85 -19.78 -27.15
C SER A 153 27.15 -20.46 -27.55
N LEU A 154 27.17 -21.78 -27.50
CA LEU A 154 28.22 -22.62 -28.08
C LEU A 154 28.24 -22.45 -29.61
N ALA A 155 28.93 -21.42 -30.07
CA ALA A 155 29.41 -21.31 -31.45
C ALA A 155 30.69 -20.45 -31.41
N ASP A 156 31.81 -21.11 -31.73
CA ASP A 156 33.17 -20.58 -31.90
C ASP A 156 33.97 -20.18 -30.65
N VAL A 157 34.91 -21.06 -30.30
CA VAL A 157 36.13 -20.74 -29.54
C VAL A 157 37.32 -21.17 -30.40
N PRO A 158 38.34 -20.30 -30.54
CA PRO A 158 39.66 -20.71 -30.08
C PRO A 158 40.28 -19.71 -29.09
N GLN A 159 40.61 -20.28 -27.94
CA GLN A 159 41.68 -20.00 -26.98
C GLN A 159 42.03 -18.58 -26.50
N ALA A 160 41.99 -18.49 -25.16
CA ALA A 160 42.96 -17.87 -24.26
C ALA A 160 43.05 -16.34 -24.23
N VAL A 161 42.39 -15.72 -23.24
CA VAL A 161 43.07 -14.91 -22.21
C VAL A 161 42.28 -15.01 -20.90
N SER A 162 42.98 -15.32 -19.81
CA SER A 162 42.44 -15.26 -18.45
C SER A 162 42.04 -13.82 -18.11
N VAL A 163 40.75 -13.51 -18.17
CA VAL A 163 40.22 -12.28 -17.57
C VAL A 163 39.65 -12.64 -16.22
N ILE A 164 40.24 -12.01 -15.21
CA ILE A 164 39.90 -12.03 -13.79
C ILE A 164 38.38 -12.08 -13.62
N ALA A 165 37.89 -13.15 -12.99
CA ALA A 165 36.49 -13.25 -12.58
C ALA A 165 36.19 -12.11 -11.59
N LEU A 166 35.41 -11.13 -12.05
CA LEU A 166 34.84 -10.12 -11.16
C LEU A 166 33.96 -10.83 -10.11
N PRO A 167 34.09 -10.46 -8.83
CA PRO A 167 33.26 -11.05 -7.78
C PRO A 167 31.79 -10.71 -8.02
N ASN A 168 30.94 -11.72 -7.83
CA ASN A 168 29.49 -11.69 -8.02
C ASN A 168 28.86 -10.39 -7.46
N PRO A 169 28.35 -9.46 -8.29
CA PRO A 169 27.80 -8.22 -7.79
C PRO A 169 26.40 -8.49 -7.23
N ASN A 170 26.29 -8.45 -5.90
CA ASN A 170 25.12 -8.08 -5.11
C ASN A 170 23.76 -8.24 -5.83
N THR A 171 23.05 -9.32 -5.52
CA THR A 171 21.64 -9.53 -5.90
C THR A 171 20.76 -8.39 -5.35
N GLY A 172 20.35 -7.46 -6.22
CA GLY A 172 19.44 -6.35 -5.94
C GLY A 172 20.00 -4.96 -6.32
N PHE A 173 19.12 -3.99 -6.60
CA PHE A 173 19.49 -2.63 -7.00
C PHE A 173 20.21 -1.80 -5.92
N ASN A 174 20.33 -2.29 -4.69
CA ASN A 174 20.94 -1.56 -3.58
C ASN A 174 22.28 -2.19 -3.17
N GLU A 175 23.35 -1.39 -3.23
CA GLU A 175 24.60 -1.72 -2.53
C GLU A 175 24.36 -1.60 -1.02
N GLN A 176 24.69 -2.64 -0.26
CA GLN A 176 24.69 -2.57 1.19
C GLN A 176 25.96 -1.86 1.67
N GLY A 177 26.02 -0.55 1.47
CA GLY A 177 27.05 0.35 2.00
C GLY A 177 26.44 1.31 3.02
N PHE A 178 27.05 1.41 4.20
CA PHE A 178 26.60 2.29 5.28
C PHE A 178 27.41 3.60 5.23
N GLU A 179 26.83 4.68 4.72
CA GLU A 179 27.36 6.04 4.93
C GLU A 179 26.62 6.69 6.11
N PRO A 180 27.32 7.11 7.18
CA PRO A 180 26.70 7.90 8.24
C PRO A 180 26.23 9.24 7.67
N SER A 181 24.99 9.59 7.97
CA SER A 181 24.32 10.75 7.41
C SER A 181 24.88 12.05 8.01
N PRO A 182 25.10 13.13 7.24
CA PRO A 182 25.56 14.45 7.75
C PRO A 182 24.55 15.19 8.67
N LEU A 183 23.47 14.52 9.10
CA LEU A 183 22.31 15.11 9.79
C LEU A 183 22.41 15.09 11.32
N ASP A 184 23.61 14.91 11.88
CA ASP A 184 23.85 14.81 13.33
C ASP A 184 23.61 16.14 14.09
N GLU A 185 23.37 17.24 13.36
CA GLU A 185 23.03 18.54 13.97
C GLU A 185 21.52 18.75 14.21
N LEU A 186 20.64 18.01 13.52
CA LEU A 186 19.18 18.15 13.71
C LEU A 186 18.64 17.39 14.92
N GLY A 187 19.44 16.52 15.54
CA GLY A 187 19.08 15.80 16.77
C GLY A 187 19.15 16.67 18.03
N LYS A 188 19.61 17.93 17.93
CA LYS A 188 19.82 18.84 19.06
C LYS A 188 18.74 19.91 19.22
N LEU A 189 17.72 19.91 18.36
CA LEU A 189 16.63 20.88 18.45
C LEU A 189 15.49 20.29 19.28
N GLU A 190 15.38 20.74 20.53
CA GLU A 190 14.19 20.53 21.35
C GLU A 190 13.08 21.50 20.88
N LEU A 191 11.89 20.93 20.64
CA LEU A 191 10.71 21.71 20.24
C LEU A 191 10.24 22.58 21.40
N THR A 192 9.79 23.80 21.08
CA THR A 192 9.21 24.71 22.08
C THR A 192 7.80 24.26 22.49
N ASP A 193 7.35 24.61 23.70
CA ASP A 193 6.02 24.23 24.22
C ASP A 193 4.86 24.70 23.32
N GLU A 194 5.09 25.76 22.54
CA GLU A 194 4.14 26.30 21.56
C GLU A 194 4.02 25.42 20.29
N GLU A 195 5.07 24.71 19.91
CA GLU A 195 5.06 23.74 18.80
C GLU A 195 4.49 22.37 19.22
N LEU A 196 4.43 22.10 20.53
CA LEU A 196 3.76 20.92 21.10
C LEU A 196 2.23 21.07 21.14
N THR A 197 1.73 22.30 21.06
CA THR A 197 0.29 22.61 20.96
C THR A 197 -0.15 22.80 19.51
N VAL A 198 -0.23 21.70 18.75
CA VAL A 198 -1.03 21.70 17.51
C VAL A 198 -2.12 20.64 17.61
N GLU A 199 -3.31 21.18 17.80
CA GLU A 199 -4.60 20.55 17.95
C GLU A 199 -4.92 19.61 16.77
N SER A 200 -5.59 18.52 17.10
CA SER A 200 -5.86 17.38 16.22
C SER A 200 -6.69 17.74 15.00
N TYR A 201 -6.11 17.60 13.81
CA TYR A 201 -6.86 17.63 12.57
C TYR A 201 -6.59 16.39 11.73
N ARG A 202 -7.53 15.45 11.79
CA ARG A 202 -7.70 14.40 10.78
C ARG A 202 -9.17 13.99 10.63
N LEU A 203 -9.66 14.12 9.39
CA LEU A 203 -10.55 13.21 8.61
C LEU A 203 -11.89 13.76 8.08
N SER A 204 -12.18 13.32 6.84
CA SER A 204 -13.40 13.44 6.03
C SER A 204 -13.50 14.64 5.06
N SER A 205 -13.13 14.40 3.79
CA SER A 205 -13.43 15.24 2.64
C SER A 205 -14.89 15.09 2.18
N SER A 206 -15.86 15.28 3.07
CA SER A 206 -17.27 15.42 2.69
C SER A 206 -17.70 16.88 2.86
N SER A 207 -18.09 17.52 1.77
CA SER A 207 -18.65 18.89 1.78
C SER A 207 -20.16 18.85 1.57
N ARG A 208 -20.92 19.64 2.33
CA ARG A 208 -22.37 19.83 2.12
C ARG A 208 -22.63 21.10 1.32
N ILE A 209 -23.65 21.10 0.45
CA ILE A 209 -24.02 22.28 -0.34
C ILE A 209 -25.22 22.97 0.32
N VAL A 210 -25.16 24.30 0.48
CA VAL A 210 -26.26 25.13 1.00
C VAL A 210 -26.53 26.30 0.05
N ARG A 211 -27.78 26.79 0.01
CA ARG A 211 -28.16 27.93 -0.84
C ARG A 211 -28.17 29.23 -0.04
N ALA A 212 -27.62 30.29 -0.63
CA ALA A 212 -27.67 31.65 -0.10
C ALA A 212 -29.07 32.26 -0.24
N GLN A 213 -29.49 33.06 0.73
CA GLN A 213 -30.70 33.86 0.71
C GLN A 213 -30.38 35.29 0.25
N ALA A 214 -31.41 36.08 -0.11
CA ALA A 214 -31.21 37.48 -0.49
C ALA A 214 -30.59 38.27 0.69
N GLY A 215 -29.48 38.98 0.44
CA GLY A 215 -28.76 39.73 1.48
C GLY A 215 -27.76 38.92 2.31
N ASP A 216 -27.52 37.66 1.95
CA ASP A 216 -26.48 36.83 2.55
C ASP A 216 -25.07 37.26 2.11
N THR A 217 -24.12 37.06 3.01
CA THR A 217 -22.68 37.00 2.71
C THR A 217 -22.17 35.60 3.02
N VAL A 218 -20.98 35.25 2.53
CA VAL A 218 -20.35 33.95 2.87
C VAL A 218 -20.29 33.74 4.38
N ALA A 219 -19.94 34.77 5.15
CA ALA A 219 -19.91 34.74 6.60
C ALA A 219 -21.29 34.50 7.23
N LYS A 220 -22.35 35.11 6.70
CA LYS A 220 -23.73 34.87 7.17
C LYS A 220 -24.17 33.44 6.88
N VAL A 221 -23.89 32.93 5.68
CA VAL A 221 -24.21 31.55 5.29
C VAL A 221 -23.43 30.56 6.16
N ALA A 222 -22.13 30.79 6.36
CA ALA A 222 -21.28 29.96 7.20
C ALA A 222 -21.79 29.93 8.64
N THR A 223 -22.01 31.10 9.24
CA THR A 223 -22.49 31.23 10.63
C THR A 223 -23.86 30.58 10.82
N ARG A 224 -24.82 30.80 9.90
CA ARG A 224 -26.15 30.16 9.92
C ARG A 224 -26.07 28.63 9.91
N ASN A 225 -25.01 28.09 9.33
CA ASN A 225 -24.80 26.66 9.14
C ASN A 225 -23.72 26.07 10.07
N GLY A 226 -23.34 26.82 11.10
CA GLY A 226 -22.36 26.43 12.11
C GLY A 226 -20.92 26.36 11.62
N ALA A 227 -20.61 26.79 10.39
CA ALA A 227 -19.30 26.68 9.78
C ALA A 227 -18.42 27.93 10.01
N ASP A 228 -17.09 27.78 9.98
CA ASP A 228 -16.17 28.91 10.04
C ASP A 228 -16.23 29.77 8.77
N PRO A 229 -16.49 31.09 8.89
CA PRO A 229 -16.58 32.00 7.75
C PRO A 229 -15.34 32.04 6.84
N ASN A 230 -14.14 31.96 7.40
CA ASN A 230 -12.89 32.08 6.65
C ASN A 230 -12.61 30.81 5.87
N GLU A 231 -12.84 29.65 6.50
CA GLU A 231 -12.65 28.35 5.83
C GLU A 231 -13.70 28.10 4.74
N VAL A 232 -14.96 28.48 4.97
CA VAL A 232 -15.99 28.42 3.91
C VAL A 232 -15.63 29.36 2.75
N ALA A 233 -15.18 30.57 3.04
CA ALA A 233 -14.76 31.53 2.03
C ALA A 233 -13.62 30.97 1.17
N LYS A 234 -12.56 30.47 1.81
CA LYS A 234 -11.43 29.81 1.17
C LYS A 234 -11.86 28.60 0.33
N TYR A 235 -12.71 27.73 0.86
CA TYR A 235 -13.20 26.52 0.17
C TYR A 235 -14.03 26.82 -1.08
N ASN A 236 -14.68 27.99 -1.13
CA ASN A 236 -15.47 28.43 -2.28
C ASN A 236 -14.76 29.47 -3.16
N GLY A 237 -13.50 29.83 -2.85
CA GLY A 237 -12.76 30.87 -3.57
C GLY A 237 -13.40 32.26 -3.46
N LEU A 238 -13.98 32.59 -2.31
CA LEU A 238 -14.65 33.86 -2.02
C LEU A 238 -14.02 34.55 -0.80
N LEU A 239 -14.43 35.78 -0.50
CA LEU A 239 -14.12 36.45 0.77
C LEU A 239 -15.27 36.27 1.77
N PRO A 240 -15.03 36.27 3.09
CA PRO A 240 -16.09 36.12 4.09
C PRO A 240 -17.22 37.16 3.95
N ASN A 241 -16.87 38.39 3.56
CA ASN A 241 -17.82 39.49 3.40
C ASN A 241 -18.39 39.61 1.98
N SER A 242 -18.06 38.70 1.05
CA SER A 242 -18.64 38.71 -0.29
C SER A 242 -20.15 38.52 -0.24
N SER A 243 -20.91 39.45 -0.84
CA SER A 243 -22.35 39.33 -1.01
C SER A 243 -22.69 38.18 -1.95
N LEU A 244 -23.69 37.38 -1.57
CA LEU A 244 -24.14 36.23 -2.33
C LEU A 244 -25.49 36.55 -2.97
N GLY A 245 -25.60 36.28 -4.28
CA GLY A 245 -26.89 36.28 -4.96
C GLY A 245 -27.81 35.20 -4.38
N ALA A 246 -29.09 35.51 -4.23
CA ALA A 246 -30.07 34.55 -3.75
C ALA A 246 -30.06 33.27 -4.60
N GLY A 247 -30.12 32.11 -3.96
CA GLY A 247 -30.06 30.80 -4.59
C GLY A 247 -28.65 30.27 -4.90
N ARG A 248 -27.60 31.10 -4.76
CA ARG A 248 -26.21 30.68 -5.01
C ARG A 248 -25.81 29.54 -4.08
N GLU A 249 -25.24 28.49 -4.66
CA GLU A 249 -24.74 27.33 -3.93
C GLU A 249 -23.38 27.64 -3.29
N ILE A 250 -23.27 27.33 -2.01
CA ILE A 250 -22.07 27.45 -1.20
C ILE A 250 -21.73 26.08 -0.64
N LYS A 251 -20.51 25.63 -0.89
CA LYS A 251 -19.99 24.37 -0.39
C LYS A 251 -19.42 24.58 1.01
N LEU A 252 -19.97 23.94 2.02
CA LEU A 252 -19.45 23.98 3.38
C LEU A 252 -18.55 22.76 3.60
N PRO A 253 -17.24 22.95 3.86
CA PRO A 253 -16.40 21.85 4.30
C PRO A 253 -16.87 21.42 5.70
N ARG A 254 -17.00 20.10 5.96
CA ARG A 254 -17.30 19.59 7.31
C ARG A 254 -16.23 19.91 8.35
N TYR A 255 -15.08 20.40 7.91
CA TYR A 255 -13.98 20.85 8.76
C TYR A 255 -14.27 22.12 9.56
N GLY A 256 -15.40 22.80 9.31
CA GLY A 256 -15.64 24.13 9.85
C GLY A 256 -16.64 24.23 10.99
N GLU A 257 -17.23 23.15 11.53
CA GLU A 257 -18.19 23.32 12.63
C GLU A 257 -17.53 24.02 13.82
N LYS A 258 -17.86 25.30 14.04
CA LYS A 258 -17.47 26.03 15.24
C LYS A 258 -18.01 25.20 16.42
N PRO A 259 -17.17 24.85 17.41
CA PRO A 259 -17.66 24.23 18.63
C PRO A 259 -18.58 25.24 19.32
N THR A 260 -19.87 25.21 19.01
CA THR A 260 -20.85 25.85 19.86
C THR A 260 -20.81 25.05 21.14
N ALA A 261 -20.38 25.71 22.21
CA ALA A 261 -20.24 25.17 23.55
C ALA A 261 -21.61 24.79 24.14
N ARG A 262 -22.21 23.75 23.57
CA ARG A 262 -23.05 22.70 24.16
C ARG A 262 -22.86 21.44 23.31
N VAL A 263 -21.62 21.14 22.94
CA VAL A 263 -21.23 19.76 22.75
C VAL A 263 -21.33 19.18 24.15
N ASN A 264 -22.39 18.42 24.42
CA ASN A 264 -22.27 17.34 25.37
C ASN A 264 -20.97 16.66 24.98
N THR A 265 -19.97 16.82 25.83
CA THR A 265 -18.76 16.03 25.84
C THR A 265 -19.26 14.58 25.86
N ILE A 266 -19.55 14.01 24.70
CA ILE A 266 -18.89 12.78 24.34
C ILE A 266 -17.45 13.29 24.16
N THR A 267 -16.70 13.60 25.23
CA THR A 267 -16.04 12.53 25.96
C THR A 267 -16.24 11.26 25.15
N TYR A 268 -15.40 11.08 24.13
CA TYR A 268 -14.65 9.84 24.15
C TYR A 268 -13.98 9.77 25.53
N ALA A 269 -14.79 9.60 26.58
CA ALA A 269 -14.39 8.87 27.73
C ALA A 269 -13.92 7.62 27.02
N ARG A 270 -12.61 7.40 27.02
CA ARG A 270 -12.08 6.06 27.04
C ARG A 270 -12.78 5.47 28.27
N PRO A 271 -13.99 4.89 28.16
CA PRO A 271 -14.79 4.55 29.34
C PRO A 271 -14.16 3.34 30.03
N PHE A 272 -13.22 2.71 29.33
CA PHE A 272 -12.55 1.50 29.71
C PHE A 272 -11.15 1.88 30.17
N VAL A 273 -11.04 2.04 31.50
CA VAL A 273 -9.75 1.93 32.18
C VAL A 273 -9.34 0.46 32.08
N CYS A 274 -8.81 0.04 30.93
CA CYS A 274 -8.03 -1.19 30.88
C CYS A 274 -6.80 -0.93 31.76
N SER A 275 -6.69 -1.62 32.90
CA SER A 275 -5.57 -1.42 33.80
C SER A 275 -4.37 -2.25 33.35
N GLY A 276 -3.31 -1.57 32.93
CA GLY A 276 -2.03 -2.21 32.63
C GLY A 276 -1.96 -2.80 31.21
N ASN A 277 -0.75 -2.78 30.68
CA ASN A 277 -0.42 -3.35 29.38
C ASN A 277 -0.49 -4.89 29.45
N PRO A 278 -1.36 -5.55 28.67
CA PRO A 278 -1.58 -6.98 28.75
C PRO A 278 -0.33 -7.74 28.32
N THR A 279 -0.09 -8.86 29.00
CA THR A 279 0.99 -9.77 28.63
C THR A 279 0.41 -10.92 27.80
N VAL A 280 0.91 -11.10 26.59
CA VAL A 280 0.52 -12.19 25.68
C VAL A 280 1.72 -13.06 25.41
N GLN A 281 1.65 -14.35 25.75
CA GLN A 281 2.78 -15.28 25.57
C GLN A 281 4.10 -14.77 26.18
N LYS A 282 4.03 -14.15 27.37
CA LYS A 282 5.15 -13.49 28.08
C LYS A 282 5.70 -12.23 27.40
N LEU A 283 5.07 -11.78 26.31
CA LEU A 283 5.38 -10.55 25.61
C LEU A 283 4.52 -9.41 26.12
N ARG A 284 5.09 -8.21 26.22
CA ARG A 284 4.39 -6.99 26.64
C ARG A 284 4.92 -5.81 25.82
N LEU A 285 4.06 -4.83 25.49
CA LEU A 285 4.55 -3.63 24.80
C LEU A 285 5.60 -2.90 25.66
N GLY A 286 6.52 -2.21 24.99
CA GLY A 286 7.65 -1.51 25.60
C GLY A 286 8.88 -2.38 25.86
N MET A 287 8.77 -3.72 25.75
CA MET A 287 9.92 -4.63 25.85
C MET A 287 10.99 -4.28 24.82
N SER A 288 12.25 -4.30 25.24
CA SER A 288 13.39 -4.26 24.35
C SER A 288 13.47 -5.52 23.49
N VAL A 289 14.26 -5.44 22.41
CA VAL A 289 14.57 -6.61 21.57
C VAL A 289 15.17 -7.75 22.41
N ASN A 290 16.04 -7.45 23.38
CA ASN A 290 16.66 -8.45 24.22
C ASN A 290 15.68 -9.10 25.21
N GLU A 291 14.83 -8.31 25.87
CA GLU A 291 13.78 -8.84 26.74
C GLU A 291 12.80 -9.73 25.96
N THR A 292 12.51 -9.37 24.71
CA THR A 292 11.68 -10.15 23.81
C THR A 292 12.35 -11.47 23.42
N ALA A 293 13.64 -11.44 23.11
CA ALA A 293 14.45 -12.62 22.81
C ALA A 293 14.43 -13.62 23.97
N ILE A 294 14.62 -13.12 25.19
CA ILE A 294 14.56 -13.91 26.43
C ILE A 294 13.16 -14.51 26.63
N ALA A 295 12.10 -13.71 26.45
CA ALA A 295 10.72 -14.16 26.61
C ALA A 295 10.37 -15.30 25.63
N LEU A 296 10.87 -15.23 24.39
CA LEU A 296 10.68 -16.24 23.36
C LEU A 296 11.68 -17.40 23.41
N ARG A 297 12.70 -17.34 24.27
CA ARG A 297 13.84 -18.28 24.27
C ARG A 297 14.50 -18.37 22.89
N ALA A 298 14.60 -17.25 22.19
CA ALA A 298 15.19 -17.14 20.88
C ALA A 298 16.39 -16.18 20.93
N LYS A 299 17.36 -16.33 20.02
CA LYS A 299 18.46 -15.35 19.86
C LYS A 299 18.06 -14.30 18.82
N VAL A 300 18.73 -13.16 18.76
CA VAL A 300 18.46 -12.14 17.72
C VAL A 300 19.44 -12.36 16.56
N VAL A 301 18.94 -12.56 15.35
CA VAL A 301 19.76 -12.84 14.14
C VAL A 301 19.98 -11.57 13.32
N ALA A 302 18.99 -10.68 13.28
CA ALA A 302 19.11 -9.41 12.60
C ALA A 302 18.18 -8.37 13.23
N GLN A 303 18.62 -7.11 13.26
CA GLN A 303 17.79 -5.99 13.68
C GLN A 303 17.80 -4.94 12.58
N ARG A 304 16.61 -4.62 12.06
CA ARG A 304 16.38 -3.48 11.16
C ARG A 304 15.63 -2.40 11.95
N LYS A 305 15.59 -1.17 11.42
CA LYS A 305 14.96 -0.01 12.09
C LYS A 305 13.54 -0.26 12.63
N ARG A 306 12.77 -1.19 12.05
CA ARG A 306 11.37 -1.48 12.43
C ARG A 306 11.09 -2.93 12.87
N TYR A 307 12.06 -3.82 12.72
CA TYR A 307 11.85 -5.26 12.89
C TYR A 307 13.09 -5.89 13.52
N ALA A 308 12.87 -6.82 14.45
CA ALA A 308 13.90 -7.74 14.90
C ALA A 308 13.56 -9.14 14.38
N PHE A 309 14.58 -9.84 13.88
CA PHE A 309 14.53 -11.21 13.42
C PHE A 309 15.22 -12.07 14.46
N PHE A 310 14.58 -13.17 14.86
CA PHE A 310 15.05 -14.06 15.91
C PHE A 310 15.52 -15.42 15.33
N GLU A 311 16.42 -16.11 16.03
CA GLU A 311 17.02 -17.39 15.66
C GLU A 311 16.03 -18.51 15.97
N GLY A 312 15.87 -19.42 15.02
CA GLY A 312 14.73 -20.31 14.92
C GLY A 312 13.83 -19.84 13.78
N THR A 313 13.35 -20.77 12.94
CA THR A 313 12.29 -20.43 12.01
C THR A 313 11.10 -19.87 12.80
N SER A 314 10.29 -19.00 12.20
CA SER A 314 9.00 -18.61 12.79
C SER A 314 8.25 -19.86 13.27
N GLU A 315 8.35 -20.95 12.51
CA GLU A 315 7.82 -22.28 12.84
C GLU A 315 8.37 -22.89 14.14
N ALA A 316 9.67 -22.80 14.45
CA ALA A 316 10.24 -23.36 15.68
C ALA A 316 9.82 -22.58 16.94
N ILE A 317 9.80 -21.25 16.85
CA ILE A 317 9.31 -20.38 17.93
C ILE A 317 7.80 -20.60 18.13
N VAL A 318 7.05 -20.69 17.02
CA VAL A 318 5.60 -20.96 17.03
C VAL A 318 5.28 -22.35 17.58
N ARG A 319 6.01 -23.40 17.23
CA ARG A 319 5.80 -24.76 17.78
C ARG A 319 5.97 -24.84 19.29
N SER A 320 6.73 -23.92 19.90
CA SER A 320 6.86 -23.82 21.36
C SER A 320 5.63 -23.20 22.04
N ILE A 321 4.71 -22.64 21.26
CA ILE A 321 3.51 -21.93 21.71
C ILE A 321 2.27 -22.62 21.10
N SER A 322 1.69 -23.55 21.85
CA SER A 322 0.50 -24.30 21.44
C SER A 322 -0.63 -23.37 20.98
N GLY A 323 -1.28 -23.71 19.87
CA GLY A 323 -2.42 -22.95 19.33
C GLY A 323 -2.05 -21.73 18.49
N THR A 324 -0.77 -21.50 18.22
CA THR A 324 -0.30 -20.36 17.43
C THR A 324 0.18 -20.82 16.07
N LYS A 325 -0.18 -20.07 15.01
CA LYS A 325 0.31 -20.24 13.64
C LYS A 325 1.49 -19.30 13.33
N ALA A 326 1.41 -18.06 13.79
CA ALA A 326 2.46 -17.07 13.60
C ALA A 326 2.40 -15.97 14.65
N ILE A 327 3.56 -15.40 14.99
CA ILE A 327 3.66 -14.18 15.80
C ILE A 327 4.48 -13.16 15.02
N PHE A 328 3.96 -11.96 14.85
CA PHE A 328 4.65 -10.83 14.26
C PHE A 328 4.87 -9.75 15.32
N LEU A 329 6.11 -9.27 15.40
CA LEU A 329 6.56 -8.30 16.37
C LEU A 329 7.17 -7.10 15.65
N SER A 330 6.73 -5.90 16.00
CA SER A 330 7.27 -4.67 15.43
C SER A 330 7.91 -3.82 16.51
N PHE A 331 9.07 -3.26 16.17
CA PHE A 331 9.87 -2.46 17.09
C PHE A 331 10.00 -1.03 16.56
N TYR A 332 9.98 -0.06 17.45
CA TYR A 332 10.26 1.34 17.16
C TYR A 332 11.26 1.82 18.20
N GLU A 333 12.39 2.36 17.74
CA GLU A 333 13.50 2.78 18.61
C GLU A 333 13.92 1.69 19.62
N GLY A 334 13.91 0.43 19.17
CA GLY A 334 14.31 -0.72 19.98
C GLY A 334 13.25 -1.22 20.96
N ARG A 335 12.06 -0.59 21.02
CA ARG A 335 10.95 -0.99 21.89
C ARG A 335 9.82 -1.66 21.10
N LEU A 336 9.29 -2.75 21.64
CA LEU A 336 8.18 -3.51 21.08
C LEU A 336 6.90 -2.67 21.15
N TYR A 337 6.36 -2.26 20.01
CA TYR A 337 5.15 -1.42 19.95
C TYR A 337 3.96 -2.15 19.32
N ARG A 338 4.18 -3.33 18.73
CA ARG A 338 3.12 -4.16 18.18
C ARG A 338 3.38 -5.64 18.42
N ILE A 339 2.36 -6.32 18.89
CA ILE A 339 2.29 -7.78 18.98
C ILE A 339 1.10 -8.23 18.14
N ALA A 340 1.33 -9.07 17.14
CA ALA A 340 0.25 -9.69 16.37
C ALA A 340 0.39 -11.21 16.42
N VAL A 341 -0.62 -11.88 16.94
CA VAL A 341 -0.69 -13.34 17.06
C VAL A 341 -1.76 -13.85 16.11
N TYR A 342 -1.37 -14.80 15.26
CA TYR A 342 -2.26 -15.54 14.38
C TYR A 342 -2.40 -16.94 14.95
N TYR A 343 -3.61 -17.35 15.26
CA TYR A 343 -3.88 -18.65 15.87
C TYR A 343 -4.00 -19.73 14.79
N ASP A 344 -3.62 -20.96 15.12
CA ASP A 344 -3.86 -22.13 14.28
C ASP A 344 -5.27 -22.70 14.55
N ASN A 345 -5.60 -23.83 13.91
CA ASN A 345 -6.92 -24.47 14.02
C ASN A 345 -6.99 -25.56 15.10
N SER A 346 -5.98 -25.67 15.97
CA SER A 346 -6.00 -26.64 17.08
C SER A 346 -7.05 -26.29 18.13
N ILE A 347 -7.39 -25.01 18.26
CA ILE A 347 -8.52 -24.51 19.03
C ILE A 347 -9.54 -23.95 18.04
N LYS A 348 -10.77 -24.43 18.11
CA LYS A 348 -11.86 -23.96 17.25
C LYS A 348 -12.75 -23.01 18.03
N TRP A 349 -12.95 -21.81 17.50
CA TRP A 349 -13.93 -20.85 18.00
C TRP A 349 -15.10 -20.75 17.01
N ASN A 350 -16.32 -20.70 17.53
CA ASN A 350 -17.55 -20.60 16.74
C ASN A 350 -17.86 -19.13 16.41
N GLY A 351 -16.89 -18.47 15.78
CA GLY A 351 -16.98 -17.09 15.33
C GLY A 351 -16.31 -16.09 16.26
N ILE A 352 -16.27 -14.83 15.80
CA ILE A 352 -15.49 -13.76 16.43
C ILE A 352 -15.94 -13.42 17.86
N ALA A 353 -17.23 -13.59 18.20
CA ALA A 353 -17.75 -13.30 19.53
C ALA A 353 -17.20 -14.26 20.61
N GLU A 354 -17.07 -15.54 20.28
CA GLU A 354 -16.48 -16.53 21.20
C GLU A 354 -14.99 -16.25 21.39
N PHE A 355 -14.28 -15.92 20.30
CA PHE A 355 -12.88 -15.55 20.35
C PHE A 355 -12.65 -14.28 21.18
N GLU A 356 -13.45 -13.23 20.97
CA GLU A 356 -13.44 -11.98 21.74
C GLU A 356 -13.62 -12.23 23.25
N ALA A 357 -14.61 -13.04 23.62
CA ALA A 357 -14.86 -13.40 25.01
C ALA A 357 -13.68 -14.17 25.64
N ALA A 358 -13.07 -15.09 24.87
CA ALA A 358 -11.90 -15.85 25.31
C ALA A 358 -10.67 -14.96 25.53
N VAL A 359 -10.41 -14.01 24.63
CA VAL A 359 -9.33 -13.01 24.76
C VAL A 359 -9.58 -12.14 25.97
N SER A 360 -10.79 -11.62 26.11
CA SER A 360 -11.16 -10.74 27.22
C SER A 360 -10.99 -11.43 28.58
N LYS A 361 -11.43 -12.68 28.69
CA LYS A 361 -11.23 -13.50 29.90
C LYS A 361 -9.76 -13.74 30.18
N SER A 362 -8.98 -14.11 29.17
CA SER A 362 -7.56 -14.49 29.32
C SER A 362 -6.67 -13.30 29.70
N LEU A 363 -7.01 -12.11 29.21
CA LEU A 363 -6.24 -10.88 29.44
C LEU A 363 -6.87 -9.96 30.49
N ASN A 364 -7.92 -10.41 31.17
CA ASN A 364 -8.67 -9.63 32.17
C ASN A 364 -9.12 -8.27 31.63
N LEU A 365 -9.71 -8.27 30.42
CA LEU A 365 -10.18 -7.08 29.72
C LEU A 365 -11.71 -6.95 29.81
N PRO A 366 -12.24 -5.72 29.66
CA PRO A 366 -13.66 -5.49 29.47
C PRO A 366 -14.25 -6.29 28.29
N GLN A 367 -15.52 -6.66 28.41
CA GLN A 367 -16.27 -7.45 27.40
C GLN A 367 -16.99 -6.56 26.36
N THR A 368 -16.83 -5.25 26.44
CA THR A 368 -17.54 -4.29 25.59
C THR A 368 -16.61 -3.79 24.47
N TRP A 369 -16.49 -4.61 23.43
CA TRP A 369 -15.72 -4.27 22.25
C TRP A 369 -16.55 -3.48 21.25
N ARG A 370 -15.88 -2.59 20.53
CA ARG A 370 -16.46 -1.88 19.39
C ARG A 370 -16.29 -2.71 18.13
N THR A 371 -17.20 -2.58 17.18
CA THR A 371 -17.03 -3.16 15.85
C THR A 371 -16.60 -2.07 14.89
N ASP A 372 -15.48 -2.29 14.19
CA ASP A 372 -15.08 -1.43 13.08
C ASP A 372 -16.02 -1.66 11.89
N ALA A 373 -16.64 -0.59 11.41
CA ALA A 373 -17.70 -0.67 10.40
C ALA A 373 -17.19 -1.06 9.01
N LEU A 374 -15.89 -0.94 8.74
CA LEU A 374 -15.29 -1.19 7.43
C LEU A 374 -14.68 -2.59 7.33
N THR A 375 -14.04 -3.02 8.41
CA THR A 375 -13.26 -4.26 8.46
C THR A 375 -13.97 -5.37 9.24
N SER A 376 -15.08 -5.05 9.93
CA SER A 376 -15.79 -5.96 10.84
C SER A 376 -14.92 -6.51 11.97
N GLN A 377 -13.77 -5.88 12.23
CA GLN A 377 -12.89 -6.23 13.34
C GLN A 377 -13.52 -5.78 14.66
N ARG A 378 -13.17 -6.47 15.75
CA ARG A 378 -13.56 -6.06 17.10
C ARG A 378 -12.39 -5.33 17.73
N GLU A 379 -12.64 -4.13 18.21
CA GLU A 379 -11.63 -3.23 18.73
C GLU A 379 -11.93 -2.85 20.18
N LEU A 380 -10.89 -2.86 21.00
CA LEU A 380 -10.92 -2.37 22.36
C LEU A 380 -9.88 -1.26 22.50
N LEU A 381 -10.38 -0.04 22.70
CA LEU A 381 -9.56 1.16 22.84
C LEU A 381 -9.26 1.40 24.32
N CYS A 382 -8.02 1.18 24.73
CA CYS A 382 -7.54 1.47 26.07
C CYS A 382 -6.79 2.81 26.10
N LYS A 383 -6.32 3.22 27.28
CA LYS A 383 -5.61 4.50 27.43
C LYS A 383 -4.29 4.54 26.66
N ASP A 384 -3.48 3.50 26.84
CA ASP A 384 -2.09 3.48 26.36
C ASP A 384 -1.89 2.51 25.19
N PHE A 385 -2.89 1.66 24.92
CA PHE A 385 -2.83 0.65 23.88
C PHE A 385 -4.20 0.40 23.27
N GLU A 386 -4.20 -0.27 22.13
CA GLU A 386 -5.39 -0.73 21.43
C GLU A 386 -5.27 -2.24 21.19
N LEU A 387 -6.36 -2.97 21.37
CA LEU A 387 -6.46 -4.34 20.90
C LEU A 387 -7.44 -4.45 19.76
N GLN A 388 -7.10 -5.30 18.81
CA GLN A 388 -7.99 -5.69 17.73
C GLN A 388 -8.02 -7.21 17.63
N VAL A 389 -9.21 -7.77 17.49
CA VAL A 389 -9.40 -9.17 17.13
C VAL A 389 -10.14 -9.27 15.81
N SER A 390 -9.77 -10.24 15.00
CA SER A 390 -10.38 -10.44 13.69
C SER A 390 -10.42 -11.91 13.29
N GLU A 391 -11.47 -12.27 12.56
CA GLU A 391 -11.54 -13.50 11.79
C GLU A 391 -11.07 -13.19 10.36
N TYR A 392 -9.80 -13.43 10.06
CA TYR A 392 -9.19 -12.99 8.79
C TYR A 392 -9.46 -13.95 7.63
N THR A 393 -9.75 -15.21 7.96
CA THR A 393 -10.29 -16.23 7.06
C THR A 393 -11.21 -17.11 7.88
N ARG A 394 -12.19 -17.76 7.26
CA ARG A 394 -13.20 -18.56 7.97
C ARG A 394 -12.58 -19.55 8.95
N GLY A 395 -12.92 -19.41 10.24
CA GLY A 395 -12.43 -20.25 11.33
C GLY A 395 -10.99 -19.95 11.80
N HIS A 396 -10.37 -18.88 11.29
CA HIS A 396 -9.03 -18.46 11.68
C HIS A 396 -9.03 -17.06 12.28
N PHE A 397 -8.39 -16.94 13.45
CA PHE A 397 -8.47 -15.74 14.27
C PHE A 397 -7.11 -15.13 14.52
N SER A 398 -7.09 -13.81 14.68
CA SER A 398 -5.89 -13.07 15.06
C SER A 398 -6.18 -12.07 16.15
N LEU A 399 -5.18 -11.86 17.00
CA LEU A 399 -5.13 -10.83 18.03
C LEU A 399 -3.99 -9.88 17.70
N ARG A 400 -4.27 -8.58 17.67
CA ARG A 400 -3.28 -7.52 17.52
C ARG A 400 -3.35 -6.58 18.71
N ILE A 401 -2.19 -6.18 19.22
CA ILE A 401 -2.04 -5.21 20.29
C ILE A 401 -1.07 -4.14 19.81
N ASP A 402 -1.48 -2.89 19.87
CA ASP A 402 -0.73 -1.72 19.42
C ASP A 402 -0.49 -0.74 20.56
N ASP A 403 0.74 -0.26 20.70
CA ASP A 403 1.06 0.93 21.48
C ASP A 403 0.63 2.17 20.68
N MET A 404 -0.38 2.87 21.19
CA MET A 404 -1.00 3.97 20.45
C MET A 404 -0.16 5.24 20.47
N ASP A 405 0.67 5.43 21.49
CA ASP A 405 1.55 6.60 21.57
C ASP A 405 2.65 6.49 20.50
N VAL A 406 3.28 5.32 20.41
CA VAL A 406 4.28 5.04 19.37
C VAL A 406 3.65 5.08 17.97
N TYR A 407 2.46 4.48 17.80
CA TYR A 407 1.76 4.51 16.52
C TYR A 407 1.47 5.96 16.07
N ASN A 408 0.99 6.81 16.98
CA ASN A 408 0.73 8.21 16.71
C ASN A 408 2.01 9.00 16.39
N GLN A 409 3.11 8.75 17.09
CA GLN A 409 4.41 9.37 16.79
C GLN A 409 4.91 8.98 15.40
N MET A 410 4.88 7.69 15.06
CA MET A 410 5.29 7.20 13.74
C MET A 410 4.46 7.83 12.62
N PHE A 411 3.16 7.97 12.83
CA PHE A 411 2.25 8.57 11.88
C PHE A 411 2.50 10.06 11.68
N LYS A 412 2.74 10.81 12.76
CA LYS A 412 3.16 12.21 12.71
C LYS A 412 4.48 12.36 11.95
N ALA A 413 5.49 11.54 12.27
CA ALA A 413 6.79 11.57 11.61
C ALA A 413 6.68 11.31 10.09
N ARG A 414 5.82 10.38 9.66
CA ARG A 414 5.54 10.13 8.24
C ARG A 414 4.88 11.32 7.57
N ALA A 415 3.85 11.91 8.20
CA ALA A 415 3.16 13.08 7.66
C ALA A 415 4.12 14.27 7.50
N LEU A 416 4.95 14.55 8.51
CA LEU A 416 5.94 15.61 8.46
C LEU A 416 6.99 15.39 7.37
N ARG A 417 7.47 14.14 7.21
CA ARG A 417 8.41 13.80 6.13
C ARG A 417 7.79 14.01 4.75
N GLN A 418 6.53 13.62 4.58
CA GLN A 418 5.81 13.81 3.33
C GLN A 418 5.60 15.29 3.03
N GLU A 419 5.25 16.10 4.03
CA GLU A 419 5.12 17.55 3.87
C GLU A 419 6.46 18.20 3.50
N LYS A 420 7.57 17.82 4.16
CA LYS A 420 8.91 18.29 3.80
C LYS A 420 9.26 17.94 2.35
N LEU A 421 8.97 16.72 1.92
CA LEU A 421 9.19 16.28 0.55
C LEU A 421 8.37 17.13 -0.44
N MET A 422 7.10 17.40 -0.13
CA MET A 422 6.23 18.23 -0.96
C MET A 422 6.73 19.68 -1.05
N ARG A 423 7.15 20.28 0.08
CA ARG A 423 7.74 21.63 0.10
C ARG A 423 9.04 21.70 -0.69
N GLU A 424 9.88 20.67 -0.63
CA GLU A 424 11.12 20.62 -1.40
C GLU A 424 10.85 20.47 -2.90
N GLN A 425 9.89 19.63 -3.28
CA GLN A 425 9.43 19.53 -4.67
C GLN A 425 8.85 20.85 -5.17
N GLU A 426 8.11 21.57 -4.33
CA GLU A 426 7.55 22.87 -4.68
C GLU A 426 8.63 23.94 -4.84
N LYS A 427 9.63 23.98 -3.94
CA LYS A 427 10.81 24.83 -4.09
C LYS A 427 11.58 24.54 -5.38
N ARG A 428 11.77 23.26 -5.73
CA ARG A 428 12.41 22.85 -6.99
C ARG A 428 11.60 23.31 -8.21
N LYS A 429 10.27 23.25 -8.16
CA LYS A 429 9.39 23.76 -9.22
C LYS A 429 9.46 25.29 -9.35
N GLN A 430 9.55 26.01 -8.23
CA GLN A 430 9.68 27.47 -8.23
C GLN A 430 11.05 27.95 -8.72
N ALA A 431 12.11 27.21 -8.40
CA ALA A 431 13.46 27.45 -8.90
C ALA A 431 13.63 27.16 -10.41
N PHE A 432 12.65 26.49 -11.02
CA PHE A 432 12.62 26.14 -12.45
C PHE A 432 11.64 27.01 -13.26
N LYS A 433 11.27 28.20 -12.74
CA LYS A 433 10.56 29.20 -13.56
C LYS A 433 11.57 29.90 -14.50
N PRO A 434 11.28 29.99 -15.81
CA PRO A 434 12.17 30.59 -16.79
C PRO A 434 12.37 32.09 -16.59
#